data_AF-A0A2E3DSM5-F1
#
_entry.id   AF-A0A2E3DSM5-F1
#
_cell.length_a   1.000
_cell.length_b   1.000
_cell.length_c   1.000
_cell.angle_alpha   90.00
_cell.angle_beta   90.00
_cell.angle_gamma   90.00
#
_symmetry.space_group_name_H-M   'P 1'
#
loop_
_entity.id
_entity.type
_entity.pdbx_description
1 polymer ?
#
loop_
_entity_poly.entity_id
_entity_poly.type
_entity_poly.pdbx_seq_one_letter_code
_entity_poly.pdbx_strand_id
1 'polypeptide(L)'
;MKDQKYFFLIIAIFLWTCASQDEEPEDCAGVPDGMAVLDSCNVCDDNPENDCIQDCLGIWGGSASIDNCDVCDDDSTNDCDEDCAGVSGGSAVEDNCGVCDEDPTNDCTEDCLGVWGGDSVCGCTDPDALNYNEHANYDDESCLYDAGELSIHWVKTYEDIGDESWCVREVSDGGFIIAGASNYTGLLIKTDSDGDVVWSQTYNNSTALYSVRETADGGVFAVGFYECDTLPGCYPDIYLVKTNSSGEIEWELVDSGTDNNDWARDFLETSDGDFVVTGTWNDNGNNSKAMLRKYSSTGELMWHEIYSSSAANEINEILQTDEGDYILGGYTGTQHGDYKALLIKTDSDGQQIWKKNIQSVGSTEIYAICKSPNGGYVGAGYCNSWRSNYLVERNASNGTGTWNDCHIVEPTVSGYYDITPASNGGYYVIDGSSNFKWVNSQGEIIFSQYIDHVNMSIMELDNGDIVVGGYGFIDGNSGGTPALMKMAFSN
;
A
#
# COMPACT_ATOMS: atom_id res chain seq x y z
N MET A 1 -77.72 -7.34 -63.03
CA MET A 1 -78.46 -6.31 -63.81
C MET A 1 -79.84 -6.84 -64.16
N LYS A 2 -80.85 -6.46 -63.38
CA LYS A 2 -82.12 -5.93 -63.88
C LYS A 2 -82.95 -5.49 -62.69
N ASP A 3 -82.88 -4.18 -62.47
CA ASP A 3 -83.82 -3.39 -61.69
C ASP A 3 -85.26 -3.65 -62.15
N GLN A 4 -86.21 -3.59 -61.22
CA GLN A 4 -87.28 -2.60 -61.32
C GLN A 4 -88.08 -2.55 -60.01
N LYS A 5 -88.12 -1.35 -59.43
CA LYS A 5 -89.02 -0.94 -58.35
C LYS A 5 -90.32 -0.36 -58.92
N TYR A 6 -91.25 -0.10 -57.99
CA TYR A 6 -92.46 0.74 -58.05
C TYR A 6 -93.76 -0.03 -58.38
N PHE A 7 -94.93 0.18 -57.76
CA PHE A 7 -95.41 1.21 -56.83
C PHE A 7 -96.74 0.72 -56.17
N PHE A 8 -96.96 1.11 -54.91
CA PHE A 8 -98.21 1.38 -54.16
C PHE A 8 -99.58 0.80 -54.60
N LEU A 9 -100.35 0.29 -53.61
CA LEU A 9 -101.69 0.85 -53.32
C LEU A 9 -102.20 0.53 -51.89
N ILE A 10 -102.83 1.56 -51.32
CA ILE A 10 -103.52 1.71 -50.03
C ILE A 10 -104.76 0.81 -49.93
N ILE A 11 -105.18 0.42 -48.70
CA ILE A 11 -106.56 0.58 -48.16
C ILE A 11 -106.62 0.10 -46.69
N ALA A 12 -107.07 1.02 -45.83
CA ALA A 12 -107.44 0.80 -44.44
C ALA A 12 -108.82 0.13 -44.31
N ILE A 13 -109.04 -0.67 -43.27
CA ILE A 13 -110.33 -0.81 -42.57
C ILE A 13 -110.04 -1.26 -41.13
N PHE A 14 -110.44 -0.42 -40.18
CA PHE A 14 -110.64 -0.75 -38.77
C PHE A 14 -111.94 -1.56 -38.63
N LEU A 15 -111.95 -2.60 -37.78
CA LEU A 15 -113.15 -3.06 -37.09
C LEU A 15 -112.73 -3.65 -35.74
N TRP A 16 -113.20 -2.98 -34.69
CA TRP A 16 -113.08 -3.30 -33.27
C TRP A 16 -114.26 -4.19 -32.87
N THR A 17 -114.07 -5.20 -32.02
CA THR A 17 -114.91 -5.45 -30.82
C THR A 17 -114.37 -6.56 -29.91
N CYS A 18 -114.29 -6.18 -28.63
CA CYS A 18 -114.59 -6.88 -27.36
C CYS A 18 -113.70 -7.98 -26.77
N ALA A 19 -113.44 -7.78 -25.47
CA ALA A 19 -112.55 -8.46 -24.54
C ALA A 19 -113.12 -9.73 -23.89
N SER A 20 -112.23 -10.60 -23.40
CA SER A 20 -112.34 -11.25 -22.08
C SER A 20 -111.06 -12.02 -21.70
N GLN A 21 -110.49 -11.70 -20.53
CA GLN A 21 -110.14 -12.57 -19.39
C GLN A 21 -108.83 -12.14 -18.71
N ASP A 22 -108.93 -12.01 -17.38
CA ASP A 22 -107.91 -11.60 -16.42
C ASP A 22 -106.74 -12.59 -16.37
N GLU A 23 -105.51 -12.08 -16.56
CA GLU A 23 -104.26 -12.81 -16.29
C GLU A 23 -103.69 -12.32 -14.95
N GLU A 24 -103.33 -13.27 -14.07
CA GLU A 24 -102.69 -13.00 -12.78
C GLU A 24 -101.27 -12.43 -12.97
N PRO A 25 -100.72 -11.63 -12.02
CA PRO A 25 -99.41 -11.03 -12.20
C PRO A 25 -98.31 -12.11 -12.24
N GLU A 26 -97.65 -12.23 -13.40
CA GLU A 26 -96.48 -13.08 -13.58
C GLU A 26 -95.22 -12.42 -13.01
N ASP A 27 -94.25 -13.23 -12.57
CA ASP A 27 -92.90 -12.76 -12.23
C ASP A 27 -92.13 -12.32 -13.49
N CYS A 28 -90.92 -11.78 -13.36
CA CYS A 28 -90.20 -11.24 -14.53
C CYS A 28 -89.83 -12.31 -15.59
N ALA A 29 -89.97 -13.60 -15.29
CA ALA A 29 -89.69 -14.72 -16.18
C ALA A 29 -90.97 -15.25 -16.87
N GLY A 30 -92.12 -14.62 -16.61
CA GLY A 30 -93.42 -15.06 -17.13
C GLY A 30 -93.98 -16.27 -16.38
N VAL A 31 -93.59 -16.47 -15.12
CA VAL A 31 -94.11 -17.55 -14.27
C VAL A 31 -95.19 -16.97 -13.34
N PRO A 32 -96.44 -17.45 -13.42
CA PRO A 32 -97.50 -17.06 -12.49
C PRO A 32 -97.12 -17.39 -11.04
N ASP A 33 -97.27 -16.43 -10.12
CA ASP A 33 -96.85 -16.51 -8.70
C ASP A 33 -95.36 -16.80 -8.45
N GLY A 34 -94.48 -16.58 -9.43
CA GLY A 34 -93.03 -16.74 -9.24
C GLY A 34 -92.40 -15.64 -8.36
N MET A 35 -91.20 -15.90 -7.82
CA MET A 35 -90.47 -14.96 -6.96
C MET A 35 -89.36 -14.20 -7.69
N ALA A 36 -89.14 -14.45 -8.99
CA ALA A 36 -88.07 -13.80 -9.72
C ALA A 36 -88.39 -12.31 -9.92
N VAL A 37 -87.43 -11.44 -9.59
CA VAL A 37 -87.55 -9.99 -9.75
C VAL A 37 -86.51 -9.53 -10.76
N LEU A 38 -86.91 -8.60 -11.62
CA LEU A 38 -85.99 -7.99 -12.57
C LEU A 38 -85.03 -7.09 -11.79
N ASP A 39 -83.76 -7.45 -11.76
CA ASP A 39 -82.73 -6.61 -11.16
C ASP A 39 -82.48 -5.35 -12.01
N SER A 40 -81.67 -4.42 -11.50
CA SER A 40 -81.41 -3.15 -12.19
C SER A 40 -80.51 -3.31 -13.44
N CYS A 41 -80.06 -4.53 -13.74
CA CYS A 41 -79.33 -4.92 -14.95
C CYS A 41 -80.17 -5.73 -15.94
N ASN A 42 -81.49 -5.80 -15.72
CA ASN A 42 -82.45 -6.59 -16.50
C ASN A 42 -82.19 -8.10 -16.46
N VAL A 43 -81.53 -8.62 -15.41
CA VAL A 43 -81.47 -10.06 -15.13
C VAL A 43 -82.67 -10.41 -14.26
N CYS A 44 -83.37 -11.46 -14.65
CA CYS A 44 -84.56 -11.92 -13.95
C CYS A 44 -84.25 -13.22 -13.21
N ASP A 45 -84.07 -13.13 -11.90
CA ASP A 45 -83.90 -14.28 -11.01
C ASP A 45 -84.38 -13.96 -9.58
N ASP A 46 -84.28 -14.92 -8.66
CA ASP A 46 -84.70 -14.81 -7.26
C ASP A 46 -83.53 -14.78 -6.27
N ASN A 47 -82.29 -14.56 -6.74
CA ASN A 47 -81.09 -14.64 -5.94
C ASN A 47 -80.47 -13.25 -5.68
N PRO A 48 -80.74 -12.64 -4.52
CA PRO A 48 -80.26 -11.29 -4.21
C PRO A 48 -78.73 -11.19 -4.05
N GLU A 49 -77.99 -12.31 -4.01
CA GLU A 49 -76.52 -12.29 -3.94
C GLU A 49 -75.85 -12.00 -5.29
N ASN A 50 -76.54 -12.19 -6.41
CA ASN A 50 -76.03 -11.85 -7.75
C ASN A 50 -76.75 -10.68 -8.39
N ASP A 51 -77.59 -9.97 -7.64
CA ASP A 51 -78.09 -8.66 -8.02
C ASP A 51 -76.89 -7.77 -8.34
N CYS A 52 -76.86 -7.22 -9.54
CA CYS A 52 -75.76 -6.35 -9.91
C CYS A 52 -75.74 -5.11 -9.01
N ILE A 53 -74.53 -4.63 -8.68
CA ILE A 53 -74.32 -3.38 -7.95
C ILE A 53 -73.99 -2.25 -8.93
N GLN A 54 -74.18 -1.00 -8.51
CA GLN A 54 -73.72 0.14 -9.29
C GLN A 54 -72.20 0.22 -9.25
N ASP A 55 -71.61 0.46 -10.42
CA ASP A 55 -70.24 0.93 -10.53
C ASP A 55 -70.12 2.36 -9.97
N CYS A 56 -68.90 2.90 -9.89
CA CYS A 56 -68.70 4.21 -9.28
C CYS A 56 -69.32 5.39 -10.08
N LEU A 57 -69.72 5.17 -11.35
CA LEU A 57 -70.45 6.14 -12.19
C LEU A 57 -71.98 6.02 -12.02
N GLY A 58 -72.44 5.10 -11.19
CA GLY A 58 -73.86 4.84 -10.95
C GLY A 58 -74.52 3.96 -12.01
N ILE A 59 -73.74 3.27 -12.85
CA ILE A 59 -74.24 2.34 -13.87
C ILE A 59 -74.33 0.95 -13.24
N TRP A 60 -75.55 0.39 -13.23
CA TRP A 60 -75.80 -0.97 -12.75
C TRP A 60 -75.07 -1.99 -13.64
N GLY A 61 -74.20 -2.81 -13.04
CA GLY A 61 -73.41 -3.82 -13.74
C GLY A 61 -72.28 -3.29 -14.61
N GLY A 62 -71.91 -2.01 -14.46
CA GLY A 62 -70.76 -1.42 -15.15
C GLY A 62 -69.41 -1.86 -14.56
N SER A 63 -68.33 -1.58 -15.28
CA SER A 63 -66.96 -1.99 -14.92
C SER A 63 -66.11 -0.88 -14.30
N ALA A 64 -66.64 0.34 -14.17
CA ALA A 64 -65.88 1.47 -13.66
C ALA A 64 -65.59 1.33 -12.16
N SER A 65 -64.32 1.49 -11.77
CA SER A 65 -63.89 1.47 -10.37
C SER A 65 -63.25 2.80 -10.00
N ILE A 66 -63.34 3.14 -8.72
CA ILE A 66 -62.55 4.25 -8.20
C ILE A 66 -61.08 3.81 -8.14
N ASP A 67 -60.20 4.54 -8.81
CA ASP A 67 -58.77 4.32 -8.77
C ASP A 67 -58.16 4.92 -7.47
N ASN A 68 -56.85 4.78 -7.29
CA ASN A 68 -56.14 5.29 -6.11
C ASN A 68 -56.03 6.83 -6.08
N CYS A 69 -56.55 7.53 -7.09
CA CYS A 69 -56.63 8.99 -7.21
C CYS A 69 -58.06 9.52 -7.05
N ASP A 70 -58.97 8.70 -6.55
CA ASP A 70 -60.41 9.00 -6.41
C ASP A 70 -61.10 9.30 -7.76
N VAL A 71 -60.51 8.92 -8.89
CA VAL A 71 -61.11 9.04 -10.22
C VAL A 71 -61.87 7.76 -10.52
N CYS A 72 -63.09 7.93 -10.99
CA CYS A 72 -63.97 6.83 -11.30
C CYS A 72 -64.09 6.66 -12.82
N ASP A 73 -63.40 5.67 -13.37
CA ASP A 73 -63.55 5.23 -14.76
C ASP A 73 -63.13 3.75 -14.94
N ASP A 74 -63.08 3.28 -16.19
CA ASP A 74 -62.70 1.92 -16.58
C ASP A 74 -61.37 1.86 -17.36
N ASP A 75 -60.59 2.95 -17.35
CA ASP A 75 -59.35 3.11 -18.09
C ASP A 75 -58.13 2.91 -17.21
N SER A 76 -57.72 1.65 -17.03
CA SER A 76 -56.55 1.30 -16.22
C SER A 76 -55.20 1.84 -16.73
N THR A 77 -55.18 2.65 -17.79
CA THR A 77 -53.97 3.32 -18.30
C THR A 77 -53.78 4.73 -17.73
N ASN A 78 -54.80 5.26 -17.06
CA ASN A 78 -54.76 6.56 -16.39
C ASN A 78 -54.74 6.45 -14.85
N ASP A 79 -54.86 5.23 -14.31
CA ASP A 79 -54.65 4.92 -12.89
C ASP A 79 -53.33 5.54 -12.41
N CYS A 80 -53.40 6.34 -11.35
CA CYS A 80 -52.21 6.99 -10.80
C CYS A 80 -51.22 5.99 -10.19
N ASP A 81 -50.00 5.97 -10.73
CA ASP A 81 -48.86 5.31 -10.07
C ASP A 81 -48.50 6.01 -8.74
N GLU A 82 -48.01 5.24 -7.77
CA GLU A 82 -47.44 5.78 -6.54
C GLU A 82 -46.08 6.40 -6.82
N ASP A 83 -45.84 7.59 -6.26
CA ASP A 83 -44.51 8.18 -6.20
C ASP A 83 -43.61 7.42 -5.20
N CYS A 84 -42.33 7.77 -5.11
CA CYS A 84 -41.41 7.05 -4.23
C CYS A 84 -41.77 7.13 -2.72
N ALA A 85 -42.66 8.06 -2.32
CA ALA A 85 -43.13 8.23 -0.96
C ALA A 85 -44.43 7.45 -0.69
N GLY A 86 -44.92 6.70 -1.68
CA GLY A 86 -46.17 5.95 -1.62
C GLY A 86 -47.41 6.84 -1.77
N VAL A 87 -47.27 8.04 -2.35
CA VAL A 87 -48.40 8.93 -2.62
C VAL A 87 -48.87 8.70 -4.06
N SER A 88 -50.09 8.17 -4.21
CA SER A 88 -50.71 7.96 -5.52
C SER A 88 -50.88 9.30 -6.26
N GLY A 89 -50.28 9.41 -7.44
CA GLY A 89 -50.26 10.64 -8.24
C GLY A 89 -49.33 11.74 -7.71
N GLY A 90 -48.45 11.43 -6.75
CA GLY A 90 -47.44 12.36 -6.24
C GLY A 90 -46.32 12.63 -7.25
N SER A 91 -45.51 13.66 -6.98
CA SER A 91 -44.39 14.08 -7.85
C SER A 91 -43.01 13.75 -7.29
N ALA A 92 -42.91 13.09 -6.13
CA ALA A 92 -41.63 12.75 -5.53
C ALA A 92 -40.89 11.67 -6.36
N VAL A 93 -39.58 11.86 -6.54
CA VAL A 93 -38.72 10.93 -7.27
C VAL A 93 -37.59 10.49 -6.35
N GLU A 94 -37.27 9.19 -6.38
CA GLU A 94 -36.13 8.65 -5.64
C GLU A 94 -34.85 9.00 -6.39
N ASP A 95 -33.93 9.70 -5.73
CA ASP A 95 -32.60 10.00 -6.27
C ASP A 95 -31.68 8.77 -6.25
N ASN A 96 -30.48 8.90 -6.80
CA ASN A 96 -29.55 7.77 -6.93
C ASN A 96 -28.91 7.30 -5.59
N CYS A 97 -29.19 7.99 -4.47
CA CYS A 97 -28.80 7.56 -3.12
C CYS A 97 -30.01 7.16 -2.25
N GLY A 98 -31.20 7.05 -2.84
CA GLY A 98 -32.39 6.51 -2.19
C GLY A 98 -33.17 7.54 -1.37
N VAL A 99 -32.95 8.84 -1.59
CA VAL A 99 -33.75 9.91 -0.99
C VAL A 99 -34.92 10.20 -1.92
N CYS A 100 -36.11 10.16 -1.35
CA CYS A 100 -37.35 10.39 -2.08
C CYS A 100 -37.92 11.78 -1.74
N ASP A 101 -37.83 12.72 -2.68
CA ASP A 101 -38.48 14.03 -2.57
C ASP A 101 -38.67 14.73 -3.94
N GLU A 102 -39.04 16.02 -3.94
CA GLU A 102 -39.33 16.84 -5.13
C GLU A 102 -38.27 17.93 -5.39
N ASP A 103 -37.21 18.00 -4.58
CA ASP A 103 -36.22 19.07 -4.61
C ASP A 103 -34.92 18.62 -5.32
N PRO A 104 -34.81 18.82 -6.65
CA PRO A 104 -33.63 18.38 -7.40
C PRO A 104 -32.32 19.10 -7.01
N THR A 105 -32.37 20.06 -6.08
CA THR A 105 -31.18 20.75 -5.59
C THR A 105 -30.49 20.03 -4.44
N ASN A 106 -31.16 19.06 -3.81
CA ASN A 106 -30.58 18.22 -2.76
C ASN A 106 -30.16 16.82 -3.26
N ASP A 107 -30.51 16.48 -4.52
CA ASP A 107 -30.09 15.26 -5.19
C ASP A 107 -28.59 15.05 -5.01
N CYS A 108 -28.22 13.87 -4.51
CA CYS A 108 -26.82 13.53 -4.39
C CYS A 108 -26.13 13.45 -5.75
N THR A 109 -24.88 13.88 -5.78
CA THR A 109 -24.01 13.75 -6.96
C THR A 109 -23.12 12.52 -6.82
N GLU A 110 -22.63 12.05 -7.96
CA GLU A 110 -21.59 11.05 -8.01
C GLU A 110 -20.27 11.66 -7.51
N ASP A 111 -19.58 10.96 -6.61
CA ASP A 111 -18.21 11.27 -6.24
C ASP A 111 -17.24 10.87 -7.38
N CYS A 112 -15.96 11.14 -7.21
CA CYS A 112 -14.99 10.88 -8.27
C CYS A 112 -14.73 9.39 -8.56
N LEU A 113 -15.24 8.48 -7.72
CA LEU A 113 -15.13 7.02 -7.87
C LEU A 113 -16.36 6.38 -8.51
N GLY A 114 -17.35 7.19 -8.90
CA GLY A 114 -18.59 6.67 -9.45
C GLY A 114 -19.63 6.31 -8.38
N VAL A 115 -19.47 6.81 -7.15
CA VAL A 115 -20.37 6.48 -6.03
C VAL A 115 -21.33 7.64 -5.77
N TRP A 116 -22.63 7.41 -5.99
CA TRP A 116 -23.68 8.38 -5.68
C TRP A 116 -23.79 8.66 -4.18
N GLY A 117 -23.66 9.93 -3.80
CA GLY A 117 -23.62 10.35 -2.40
C GLY A 117 -22.32 9.98 -1.66
N GLY A 118 -21.26 9.66 -2.40
CA GLY A 118 -19.94 9.41 -1.82
C GLY A 118 -19.23 10.70 -1.39
N ASP A 119 -18.29 10.58 -0.45
CA ASP A 119 -17.50 11.69 0.07
C ASP A 119 -16.11 11.80 -0.60
N SER A 120 -15.85 11.04 -1.66
CA SER A 120 -14.52 10.98 -2.28
C SER A 120 -14.22 12.24 -3.12
N VAL A 121 -13.22 13.00 -2.70
CA VAL A 121 -12.65 14.13 -3.43
C VAL A 121 -11.35 13.67 -4.05
N CYS A 122 -11.34 13.56 -5.37
CA CYS A 122 -10.16 13.15 -6.13
C CYS A 122 -9.22 14.33 -6.37
N GLY A 123 -7.94 14.02 -6.33
CA GLY A 123 -6.85 14.91 -6.68
C GLY A 123 -5.57 14.40 -6.05
N CYS A 124 -4.46 15.05 -6.37
CA CYS A 124 -3.20 14.68 -5.77
C CYS A 124 -3.26 14.80 -4.24
N THR A 125 -3.06 13.67 -3.55
CA THR A 125 -3.08 13.60 -2.07
C THR A 125 -1.70 13.79 -1.46
N ASP A 126 -0.66 13.84 -2.28
CA ASP A 126 0.71 14.02 -1.82
C ASP A 126 1.02 15.50 -1.55
N PRO A 127 1.29 15.91 -0.29
CA PRO A 127 1.67 17.28 0.05
C PRO A 127 2.94 17.76 -0.66
N ASP A 128 3.76 16.85 -1.17
CA ASP A 128 5.03 17.16 -1.83
C ASP A 128 4.88 17.43 -3.35
N ALA A 129 3.69 17.19 -3.92
CA ALA A 129 3.45 17.42 -5.34
C ALA A 129 3.11 18.89 -5.66
N LEU A 130 3.48 19.33 -6.86
CA LEU A 130 3.21 20.69 -7.36
C LEU A 130 1.71 21.01 -7.48
N ASN A 131 0.86 20.00 -7.62
CA ASN A 131 -0.59 20.11 -7.70
C ASN A 131 -1.30 19.43 -6.53
N TYR A 132 -0.65 19.34 -5.36
CA TYR A 132 -1.27 18.87 -4.12
C TYR A 132 -2.63 19.55 -3.88
N ASN A 133 -3.64 18.74 -3.56
CA ASN A 133 -4.98 19.19 -3.22
C ASN A 133 -5.26 18.86 -1.74
N GLU A 134 -5.25 19.88 -0.87
CA GLU A 134 -5.54 19.73 0.57
C GLU A 134 -6.96 19.21 0.88
N HIS A 135 -7.86 19.23 -0.10
CA HIS A 135 -9.22 18.71 0.02
C HIS A 135 -9.37 17.31 -0.55
N ALA A 136 -8.37 16.80 -1.27
CA ALA A 136 -8.42 15.44 -1.79
C ALA A 136 -8.30 14.42 -0.66
N ASN A 137 -9.21 13.45 -0.63
CA ASN A 137 -9.17 12.30 0.28
C ASN A 137 -9.05 10.97 -0.49
N TYR A 138 -8.94 11.05 -1.82
CA TYR A 138 -8.69 9.94 -2.71
C TYR A 138 -7.68 10.37 -3.78
N ASP A 139 -6.61 9.59 -3.94
CA ASP A 139 -5.58 9.87 -4.94
C ASP A 139 -6.04 9.41 -6.33
N ASP A 140 -6.01 10.31 -7.30
CA ASP A 140 -6.37 10.03 -8.69
C ASP A 140 -5.15 9.87 -9.61
N GLU A 141 -3.96 9.67 -9.03
CA GLU A 141 -2.68 9.51 -9.73
C GLU A 141 -2.33 10.76 -10.58
N SER A 142 -2.92 11.92 -10.25
CA SER A 142 -2.67 13.17 -10.96
C SER A 142 -1.46 13.94 -10.41
N CYS A 143 -0.80 13.46 -9.36
CA CYS A 143 0.33 14.14 -8.73
C CYS A 143 1.44 14.47 -9.75
N LEU A 144 1.76 15.77 -9.85
CA LEU A 144 2.80 16.31 -10.70
C LEU A 144 3.99 16.70 -9.84
N TYR A 145 5.14 16.16 -10.18
CA TYR A 145 6.41 16.48 -9.54
C TYR A 145 7.32 17.12 -10.59
N ASP A 146 7.97 18.23 -10.25
CA ASP A 146 9.09 18.75 -11.03
C ASP A 146 10.38 18.30 -10.36
N ALA A 147 10.91 17.18 -10.86
CA ALA A 147 12.13 16.62 -10.31
C ALA A 147 13.38 17.40 -10.72
N GLY A 148 13.29 18.40 -11.62
CA GLY A 148 14.45 19.05 -12.21
C GLY A 148 15.35 18.09 -13.00
N GLU A 149 16.55 18.54 -13.37
CA GLU A 149 17.58 17.66 -13.93
C GLU A 149 18.60 17.27 -12.86
N LEU A 150 18.86 15.96 -12.70
CA LEU A 150 19.91 15.46 -11.82
C LEU A 150 21.29 15.79 -12.43
N SER A 151 22.11 16.51 -11.68
CA SER A 151 23.46 16.91 -12.07
C SER A 151 24.51 16.23 -11.20
N ILE A 152 25.46 15.54 -11.83
CA ILE A 152 26.58 14.92 -11.13
C ILE A 152 27.68 15.97 -10.95
N HIS A 153 28.03 16.28 -9.71
CA HIS A 153 29.12 17.20 -9.38
C HIS A 153 30.48 16.53 -9.61
N TRP A 154 30.66 15.34 -9.04
CA TRP A 154 31.87 14.55 -9.21
C TRP A 154 31.64 13.07 -8.90
N VAL A 155 32.56 12.24 -9.40
CA VAL A 155 32.68 10.82 -9.08
C VAL A 155 34.14 10.54 -8.74
N LYS A 156 34.38 9.81 -7.65
CA LYS A 156 35.69 9.35 -7.20
C LYS A 156 35.68 7.84 -7.12
N THR A 157 36.72 7.21 -7.63
CA THR A 157 36.98 5.77 -7.50
C THR A 157 38.34 5.57 -6.83
N TYR A 158 38.49 4.50 -6.06
CA TYR A 158 39.66 4.24 -5.23
C TYR A 158 40.33 2.91 -5.61
N GLU A 159 40.58 2.72 -6.91
CA GLU A 159 41.05 1.45 -7.52
C GLU A 159 42.38 0.95 -6.95
N ASP A 160 43.25 1.87 -6.54
CA ASP A 160 44.55 1.54 -5.97
C ASP A 160 44.49 1.22 -4.45
N ILE A 161 43.31 1.32 -3.82
CA ILE A 161 43.12 1.21 -2.37
C ILE A 161 42.27 -0.01 -1.98
N GLY A 162 41.17 -0.26 -2.68
CA GLY A 162 40.22 -1.31 -2.33
C GLY A 162 39.56 -1.97 -3.52
N ASP A 163 39.05 -3.17 -3.27
CA ASP A 163 38.43 -4.04 -4.27
C ASP A 163 36.89 -4.00 -4.19
N GLU A 164 36.34 -3.83 -2.98
CA GLU A 164 34.90 -3.70 -2.72
C GLU A 164 34.62 -2.73 -1.57
N SER A 165 33.40 -2.18 -1.52
CA SER A 165 32.90 -1.41 -0.37
C SER A 165 31.40 -1.53 -0.22
N TRP A 166 30.92 -1.51 1.02
CA TRP A 166 29.52 -1.80 1.38
C TRP A 166 28.83 -0.68 2.16
N CYS A 167 29.57 0.22 2.79
CA CYS A 167 28.97 1.30 3.56
C CYS A 167 29.76 2.59 3.40
N VAL A 168 29.02 3.68 3.22
CA VAL A 168 29.51 5.06 3.25
C VAL A 168 28.67 5.85 4.23
N ARG A 169 29.34 6.65 5.06
CA ARG A 169 28.69 7.61 5.97
C ARG A 169 29.44 8.94 5.98
N GLU A 170 28.70 10.03 6.14
CA GLU A 170 29.26 11.35 6.44
C GLU A 170 29.90 11.35 7.82
N VAL A 171 30.98 12.12 7.98
CA VAL A 171 31.66 12.34 9.25
C VAL A 171 31.65 13.83 9.62
N SER A 172 31.89 14.15 10.89
CA SER A 172 31.70 15.47 11.50
C SER A 172 32.49 16.62 10.88
N ASP A 173 33.56 16.34 10.13
CA ASP A 173 34.34 17.33 9.40
C ASP A 173 33.79 17.62 7.98
N GLY A 174 32.66 17.02 7.62
CA GLY A 174 32.00 17.11 6.31
C GLY A 174 32.57 16.17 5.25
N GLY A 175 33.56 15.34 5.61
CA GLY A 175 34.08 14.27 4.76
C GLY A 175 33.28 12.98 4.88
N PHE A 176 33.84 11.89 4.34
CA PHE A 176 33.18 10.58 4.33
C PHE A 176 34.09 9.48 4.85
N ILE A 177 33.50 8.49 5.52
CA ILE A 177 34.14 7.23 5.89
C ILE A 177 33.50 6.08 5.08
N ILE A 178 34.34 5.23 4.51
CA ILE A 178 33.94 4.11 3.66
C ILE A 178 34.44 2.81 4.29
N ALA A 179 33.56 1.81 4.42
CA ALA A 179 33.91 0.45 4.79
C ALA A 179 33.90 -0.49 3.59
N GLY A 180 34.88 -1.38 3.55
CA GLY A 180 35.08 -2.28 2.45
C GLY A 180 36.09 -3.38 2.71
N ALA A 181 36.67 -3.88 1.63
CA ALA A 181 37.74 -4.85 1.63
C ALA A 181 38.82 -4.51 0.58
N SER A 182 40.04 -4.93 0.87
CA SER A 182 41.16 -4.98 -0.08
C SER A 182 41.91 -6.29 0.12
N ASN A 183 42.03 -7.09 -0.94
CA ASN A 183 42.64 -8.43 -0.91
C ASN A 183 42.15 -9.27 0.27
N TYR A 184 40.82 -9.42 0.40
CA TYR A 184 40.18 -10.18 1.50
C TYR A 184 40.60 -9.70 2.89
N THR A 185 40.90 -8.41 3.03
CA THR A 185 41.22 -7.76 4.29
C THR A 185 40.30 -6.57 4.50
N GLY A 186 39.71 -6.44 5.68
CA GLY A 186 38.83 -5.32 6.02
C GLY A 186 39.52 -3.98 5.77
N LEU A 187 38.81 -3.03 5.16
CA LEU A 187 39.35 -1.75 4.71
C LEU A 187 38.47 -0.60 5.22
N LEU A 188 39.13 0.46 5.70
CA LEU A 188 38.50 1.77 5.90
C LEU A 188 39.21 2.84 5.06
N ILE A 189 38.43 3.73 4.44
CA ILE A 189 38.92 4.91 3.71
C ILE A 189 38.21 6.14 4.28
N LYS A 190 38.98 7.09 4.81
CA LYS A 190 38.48 8.44 5.15
C LYS A 190 38.81 9.41 4.04
N THR A 191 37.85 10.24 3.70
CA THR A 191 37.94 11.28 2.67
C THR A 191 37.57 12.65 3.26
N ASP A 192 37.90 13.71 2.55
CA ASP A 192 37.36 15.05 2.80
C ASP A 192 36.02 15.26 2.09
N SER A 193 35.46 16.47 2.21
CA SER A 193 34.15 16.82 1.62
C SER A 193 34.13 16.81 0.09
N ASP A 194 35.30 16.85 -0.56
CA ASP A 194 35.46 16.78 -2.01
C ASP A 194 35.72 15.33 -2.48
N GLY A 195 35.69 14.36 -1.56
CA GLY A 195 35.93 12.95 -1.80
C GLY A 195 37.42 12.61 -2.01
N ASP A 196 38.34 13.52 -1.70
CA ASP A 196 39.77 13.22 -1.77
C ASP A 196 40.22 12.46 -0.52
N VAL A 197 41.08 11.45 -0.70
CA VAL A 197 41.49 10.55 0.38
C VAL A 197 42.35 11.29 1.40
N VAL A 198 41.91 11.26 2.66
CA VAL A 198 42.66 11.75 3.82
C VAL A 198 43.56 10.64 4.37
N TRP A 199 43.00 9.44 4.54
CA TRP A 199 43.74 8.23 4.91
C TRP A 199 42.99 6.96 4.52
N SER A 200 43.72 5.85 4.40
CA SER A 200 43.15 4.50 4.25
C SER A 200 43.94 3.49 5.10
N GLN A 201 43.26 2.51 5.67
CA GLN A 201 43.87 1.47 6.51
C GLN A 201 43.22 0.10 6.29
N THR A 202 44.03 -0.95 6.32
CA THR A 202 43.57 -2.35 6.29
C THR A 202 43.72 -3.03 7.65
N TYR A 203 42.78 -3.90 7.99
CA TYR A 203 42.68 -4.58 9.27
C TYR A 203 42.83 -6.10 9.08
N ASN A 204 44.04 -6.61 9.30
CA ASN A 204 44.43 -7.99 8.97
C ASN A 204 43.63 -9.09 9.70
N ASN A 205 42.94 -8.74 10.79
CA ASN A 205 42.08 -9.66 11.55
C ASN A 205 40.62 -9.57 11.09
N SER A 206 40.35 -8.94 9.96
CA SER A 206 39.04 -8.85 9.31
C SER A 206 39.18 -9.25 7.86
N THR A 207 38.17 -9.95 7.33
CA THR A 207 38.06 -10.26 5.90
C THR A 207 37.35 -9.14 5.15
N ALA A 208 36.29 -8.59 5.74
CA ALA A 208 35.56 -7.44 5.22
C ALA A 208 34.87 -6.66 6.35
N LEU A 209 34.67 -5.36 6.12
CA LEU A 209 33.86 -4.49 6.97
C LEU A 209 32.59 -4.08 6.21
N TYR A 210 31.43 -4.41 6.77
CA TYR A 210 30.13 -4.16 6.15
C TYR A 210 29.53 -2.80 6.52
N SER A 211 29.77 -2.32 7.74
CA SER A 211 29.22 -1.05 8.22
C SER A 211 30.25 -0.27 9.03
N VAL A 212 30.17 1.05 8.96
CA VAL A 212 31.07 2.00 9.62
C VAL A 212 30.36 3.30 9.99
N ARG A 213 30.69 3.87 11.15
CA ARG A 213 30.28 5.21 11.58
C ARG A 213 31.40 5.88 12.37
N GLU A 214 31.44 7.20 12.31
CA GLU A 214 32.23 7.99 13.27
C GLU A 214 31.61 7.87 14.67
N THR A 215 32.45 7.75 15.69
CA THR A 215 32.02 7.67 17.08
C THR A 215 32.03 9.05 17.74
N ALA A 216 31.27 9.23 18.82
CA ALA A 216 31.10 10.52 19.49
C ALA A 216 32.43 11.13 20.02
N ASP A 217 33.45 10.29 20.24
CA ASP A 217 34.80 10.70 20.62
C ASP A 217 35.70 11.14 19.43
N GLY A 218 35.17 11.11 18.20
CA GLY A 218 35.85 11.42 16.95
C GLY A 218 36.64 10.25 16.35
N GLY A 219 36.55 9.06 16.93
CA GLY A 219 37.09 7.83 16.37
C GLY A 219 36.16 7.22 15.30
N VAL A 220 36.44 5.97 14.93
CA VAL A 220 35.61 5.22 13.98
C VAL A 220 35.34 3.83 14.54
N PHE A 221 34.07 3.39 14.49
CA PHE A 221 33.68 2.01 14.77
C PHE A 221 33.21 1.35 13.48
N ALA A 222 33.66 0.12 13.25
CA ALA A 222 33.27 -0.66 12.09
C ALA A 222 33.03 -2.12 12.47
N VAL A 223 32.13 -2.76 11.72
CA VAL A 223 31.72 -4.14 11.95
C VAL A 223 31.75 -4.93 10.65
N GLY A 224 31.96 -6.22 10.76
CA GLY A 224 31.93 -7.13 9.63
C GLY A 224 32.23 -8.55 10.07
N PHE A 225 33.14 -9.20 9.36
CA PHE A 225 33.52 -10.58 9.68
C PHE A 225 35.01 -10.85 9.51
N TYR A 226 35.44 -11.93 10.14
CA TYR A 226 36.74 -12.54 9.98
C TYR A 226 36.57 -14.00 9.53
N GLU A 227 37.29 -14.41 8.51
CA GLU A 227 37.33 -15.79 8.04
C GLU A 227 38.77 -16.29 7.96
N CYS A 228 39.04 -17.46 8.53
CA CYS A 228 40.36 -18.07 8.43
C CYS A 228 40.57 -18.73 7.06
N ASP A 229 41.19 -17.99 6.15
CA ASP A 229 41.33 -18.25 4.69
C ASP A 229 42.22 -19.47 4.29
N THR A 230 42.36 -20.48 5.15
CA THR A 230 43.34 -21.57 4.92
C THR A 230 42.91 -22.99 5.27
N LEU A 231 41.72 -23.25 5.82
CA LEU A 231 41.33 -24.60 6.27
C LEU A 231 39.87 -24.95 5.95
N PRO A 232 39.58 -26.17 5.44
CA PRO A 232 38.22 -26.68 5.36
C PRO A 232 37.55 -26.69 6.73
N GLY A 233 36.40 -26.02 6.85
CA GLY A 233 35.66 -25.88 8.10
C GLY A 233 35.93 -24.60 8.89
N CYS A 234 36.70 -23.66 8.33
CA CYS A 234 36.67 -22.26 8.76
C CYS A 234 35.37 -21.63 8.26
N TYR A 235 34.67 -20.96 9.15
CA TYR A 235 33.48 -20.17 8.85
C TYR A 235 33.71 -18.74 9.35
N PRO A 236 33.09 -17.73 8.71
CA PRO A 236 33.04 -16.37 9.20
C PRO A 236 32.67 -16.28 10.68
N ASP A 237 33.41 -15.46 11.41
CA ASP A 237 33.09 -15.03 12.77
C ASP A 237 32.84 -13.52 12.76
N ILE A 238 32.05 -13.01 13.71
CA ILE A 238 31.82 -11.57 13.86
C ILE A 238 33.14 -10.88 14.15
N TYR A 239 33.41 -9.80 13.42
CA TYR A 239 34.53 -8.91 13.69
C TYR A 239 34.04 -7.49 13.99
N LEU A 240 34.61 -6.90 15.04
CA LEU A 240 34.36 -5.53 15.48
C LEU A 240 35.70 -4.81 15.64
N VAL A 241 35.76 -3.55 15.21
CA VAL A 241 36.95 -2.71 15.41
C VAL A 241 36.57 -1.29 15.79
N LYS A 242 37.20 -0.79 16.85
CA LYS A 242 37.19 0.62 17.23
C LYS A 242 38.57 1.21 16.97
N THR A 243 38.58 2.38 16.34
CA THR A 243 39.80 3.11 16.02
C THR A 243 39.71 4.55 16.50
N ASN A 244 40.87 5.21 16.56
CA ASN A 244 40.94 6.65 16.71
C ASN A 244 40.66 7.35 15.36
N SER A 245 40.65 8.69 15.36
CA SER A 245 40.36 9.50 14.17
C SER A 245 41.33 9.32 12.99
N SER A 246 42.49 8.69 13.23
CA SER A 246 43.53 8.40 12.22
C SER A 246 43.48 6.95 11.72
N GLY A 247 42.49 6.16 12.16
CA GLY A 247 42.34 4.75 11.80
C GLY A 247 43.28 3.80 12.56
N GLU A 248 43.92 4.25 13.64
CA GLU A 248 44.72 3.34 14.49
C GLU A 248 43.80 2.59 15.44
N ILE A 249 43.98 1.27 15.55
CA ILE A 249 43.17 0.38 16.39
C ILE A 249 43.31 0.77 17.87
N GLU A 250 42.18 1.05 18.51
CA GLU A 250 42.07 1.18 19.97
C GLU A 250 41.74 -0.18 20.58
N TRP A 251 40.79 -0.90 19.99
CA TRP A 251 40.51 -2.30 20.28
C TRP A 251 39.84 -2.99 19.09
N GLU A 252 39.98 -4.30 19.04
CA GLU A 252 39.30 -5.18 18.08
C GLU A 252 38.83 -6.45 18.79
N LEU A 253 37.74 -7.04 18.30
CA LEU A 253 37.16 -8.26 18.84
C LEU A 253 36.73 -9.18 17.68
N VAL A 254 37.13 -10.45 17.77
CA VAL A 254 36.49 -11.54 17.05
C VAL A 254 35.54 -12.23 18.03
N ASP A 255 34.25 -12.17 17.78
CA ASP A 255 33.22 -12.79 18.61
C ASP A 255 32.69 -14.04 17.89
N SER A 256 33.14 -15.20 18.37
CA SER A 256 32.93 -16.48 17.71
C SER A 256 32.13 -17.47 18.55
N GLY A 257 31.36 -18.30 17.84
CA GLY A 257 30.66 -19.46 18.39
C GLY A 257 31.43 -20.77 18.19
N THR A 258 30.73 -21.90 18.20
CA THR A 258 31.30 -23.18 17.79
C THR A 258 30.98 -23.46 16.32
N ASP A 259 31.98 -23.39 15.43
CA ASP A 259 31.90 -23.74 14.00
C ASP A 259 30.67 -23.14 13.27
N ASN A 260 30.45 -21.83 13.41
CA ASN A 260 29.30 -21.13 12.84
C ASN A 260 29.75 -20.00 11.88
N ASN A 261 28.87 -19.65 10.95
CA ASN A 261 29.03 -18.72 9.85
C ASN A 261 28.38 -17.37 10.20
N ASP A 262 29.00 -16.67 11.14
CA ASP A 262 28.43 -15.49 11.80
C ASP A 262 29.10 -14.20 11.32
N TRP A 263 28.32 -13.12 11.22
CA TRP A 263 28.82 -11.81 10.80
C TRP A 263 27.94 -10.70 11.37
N ALA A 264 28.54 -9.53 11.56
CA ALA A 264 27.83 -8.31 11.88
C ALA A 264 27.50 -7.53 10.61
N ARG A 265 26.26 -7.01 10.53
CA ARG A 265 25.77 -6.24 9.38
C ARG A 265 25.75 -4.76 9.63
N ASP A 266 25.18 -4.35 10.76
CA ASP A 266 25.04 -2.94 11.12
C ASP A 266 25.09 -2.73 12.63
N PHE A 267 25.23 -1.48 13.07
CA PHE A 267 25.33 -1.13 14.48
C PHE A 267 24.88 0.30 14.78
N LEU A 268 24.67 0.63 16.06
CA LEU A 268 24.52 2.00 16.54
C LEU A 268 25.38 2.22 17.78
N GLU A 269 25.97 3.41 17.90
CA GLU A 269 26.53 3.89 19.18
C GLU A 269 25.37 4.39 20.06
N THR A 270 25.29 3.90 21.29
CA THR A 270 24.28 4.33 22.26
C THR A 270 24.75 5.56 23.04
N SER A 271 23.82 6.28 23.66
CA SER A 271 24.13 7.54 24.38
C SER A 271 25.12 7.43 25.54
N ASP A 272 25.37 6.20 26.03
CA ASP A 272 26.38 5.85 27.02
C ASP A 272 27.76 5.54 26.43
N GLY A 273 27.92 5.62 25.10
CA GLY A 273 29.15 5.34 24.35
C GLY A 273 29.39 3.85 24.04
N ASP A 274 28.41 3.00 24.34
CA ASP A 274 28.45 1.57 24.02
C ASP A 274 27.92 1.31 22.60
N PHE A 275 28.00 0.08 22.12
CA PHE A 275 27.65 -0.28 20.74
C PHE A 275 26.62 -1.40 20.71
N VAL A 276 25.52 -1.18 19.98
CA VAL A 276 24.50 -2.20 19.71
C VAL A 276 24.66 -2.67 18.27
N VAL A 277 24.97 -3.95 18.08
CA VAL A 277 25.34 -4.56 16.80
C VAL A 277 24.31 -5.61 16.41
N THR A 278 23.99 -5.70 15.12
CA THR A 278 23.06 -6.66 14.55
C THR A 278 23.68 -7.47 13.41
N GLY A 279 23.02 -8.54 12.98
CA GLY A 279 23.52 -9.47 11.97
C GLY A 279 23.04 -10.90 12.21
N THR A 280 23.93 -11.86 11.97
CA THR A 280 23.67 -13.29 12.09
C THR A 280 24.48 -13.93 13.22
N TRP A 281 23.89 -14.92 13.89
CA TRP A 281 24.53 -15.71 14.95
C TRP A 281 24.16 -17.20 14.88
N ASN A 282 25.10 -18.07 15.27
CA ASN A 282 24.98 -19.52 15.21
C ASN A 282 24.52 -20.07 13.86
N ASP A 283 24.95 -19.51 12.73
CA ASP A 283 24.68 -20.10 11.43
C ASP A 283 25.51 -21.37 11.20
N ASN A 284 24.89 -22.54 11.25
CA ASN A 284 25.58 -23.81 10.96
C ASN A 284 25.33 -24.31 9.52
N GLY A 285 24.93 -23.40 8.64
CA GLY A 285 24.51 -23.67 7.27
C GLY A 285 23.05 -24.14 7.17
N ASN A 286 22.49 -24.77 8.21
CA ASN A 286 21.10 -25.25 8.26
C ASN A 286 20.16 -24.38 9.09
N ASN A 287 20.70 -23.67 10.06
CA ASN A 287 19.95 -22.80 10.93
C ASN A 287 20.80 -21.57 11.24
N SER A 288 20.26 -20.37 10.99
CA SER A 288 20.87 -19.10 11.33
C SER A 288 19.94 -18.26 12.21
N LYS A 289 20.51 -17.39 13.04
CA LYS A 289 19.75 -16.57 13.98
C LYS A 289 19.98 -15.09 13.76
N ALA A 290 18.89 -14.34 13.67
CA ALA A 290 18.88 -12.89 13.78
C ALA A 290 19.32 -12.51 15.20
N MET A 291 20.35 -11.66 15.33
CA MET A 291 20.92 -11.28 16.62
C MET A 291 20.90 -9.77 16.85
N LEU A 292 20.89 -9.39 18.13
CA LEU A 292 21.22 -8.06 18.60
C LEU A 292 22.13 -8.20 19.81
N ARG A 293 23.26 -7.51 19.82
CA ARG A 293 24.29 -7.63 20.85
C ARG A 293 24.76 -6.27 21.27
N LYS A 294 24.89 -6.04 22.58
CA LYS A 294 25.49 -4.81 23.10
C LYS A 294 26.88 -5.08 23.64
N TYR A 295 27.84 -4.31 23.16
CA TYR A 295 29.22 -4.29 23.63
C TYR A 295 29.50 -2.97 24.32
N SER A 296 30.30 -3.00 25.37
CA SER A 296 30.74 -1.78 26.01
C SER A 296 31.64 -0.97 25.08
N SER A 297 31.85 0.31 25.40
CA SER A 297 32.87 1.18 24.77
C SER A 297 34.28 0.58 24.74
N THR A 298 34.57 -0.44 25.56
CA THR A 298 35.86 -1.15 25.63
C THR A 298 35.82 -2.54 24.98
N GLY A 299 34.74 -2.91 24.29
CA GLY A 299 34.59 -4.18 23.59
C GLY A 299 34.14 -5.37 24.45
N GLU A 300 33.62 -5.16 25.67
CA GLU A 300 33.10 -6.24 26.49
C GLU A 300 31.62 -6.51 26.16
N LEU A 301 31.25 -7.76 25.85
CA LEU A 301 29.84 -8.12 25.64
C LEU A 301 29.03 -7.93 26.93
N MET A 302 28.01 -7.06 26.87
CA MET A 302 27.15 -6.72 28.01
C MET A 302 25.86 -7.55 28.03
N TRP A 303 25.19 -7.65 26.89
CA TRP A 303 23.99 -8.46 26.70
C TRP A 303 23.82 -8.88 25.24
N HIS A 304 22.98 -9.88 25.01
CA HIS A 304 22.62 -10.32 23.67
C HIS A 304 21.18 -10.84 23.63
N GLU A 305 20.54 -10.68 22.47
CA GLU A 305 19.20 -11.15 22.15
C GLU A 305 19.18 -11.88 20.80
N ILE A 306 18.21 -12.78 20.65
CA ILE A 306 18.02 -13.62 19.46
C ILE A 306 16.56 -13.55 19.02
N TYR A 307 16.33 -13.28 17.73
CA TYR A 307 14.98 -13.15 17.15
C TYR A 307 14.68 -14.16 16.05
N SER A 308 14.89 -15.45 16.32
CA SER A 308 14.62 -16.51 15.34
C SER A 308 13.17 -16.99 15.37
N SER A 309 12.52 -17.10 14.21
CA SER A 309 11.21 -17.77 14.07
C SER A 309 11.20 -18.92 13.06
N SER A 310 12.30 -19.10 12.32
CA SER A 310 12.43 -20.10 11.27
C SER A 310 13.85 -20.64 11.17
N ALA A 311 14.17 -21.37 10.10
CA ALA A 311 15.50 -21.93 9.87
C ALA A 311 16.54 -20.85 9.53
N ALA A 312 16.24 -19.94 8.60
CA ALA A 312 17.15 -18.86 8.22
C ALA A 312 16.63 -17.52 8.74
N ASN A 313 17.45 -16.76 9.47
CA ASN A 313 17.09 -15.46 10.00
C ASN A 313 18.33 -14.56 10.06
N GLU A 314 18.18 -13.30 9.69
CA GLU A 314 19.22 -12.27 9.71
C GLU A 314 18.59 -10.90 9.88
N ILE A 315 19.32 -9.97 10.48
CA ILE A 315 19.00 -8.55 10.50
C ILE A 315 20.12 -7.82 9.76
N ASN A 316 19.73 -7.04 8.75
CA ASN A 316 20.62 -6.28 7.90
C ASN A 316 20.84 -4.86 8.44
N GLU A 317 19.79 -4.20 8.92
CA GLU A 317 19.82 -2.79 9.33
C GLU A 317 19.22 -2.60 10.73
N ILE A 318 19.79 -1.65 11.47
CA ILE A 318 19.26 -1.17 12.75
C ILE A 318 19.04 0.35 12.74
N LEU A 319 17.88 0.79 13.22
CA LEU A 319 17.53 2.20 13.37
C LEU A 319 17.05 2.49 14.80
N GLN A 320 17.58 3.54 15.43
CA GLN A 320 17.11 3.99 16.75
C GLN A 320 15.94 4.98 16.61
N THR A 321 14.94 4.82 17.49
CA THR A 321 13.79 5.72 17.57
C THR A 321 14.08 6.92 18.48
N ASP A 322 13.23 7.95 18.43
CA ASP A 322 13.38 9.13 19.29
C ASP A 322 13.19 8.80 20.78
N GLU A 323 12.54 7.67 21.10
CA GLU A 323 12.40 7.16 22.46
C GLU A 323 13.60 6.31 22.93
N GLY A 324 14.56 6.03 22.04
CA GLY A 324 15.73 5.18 22.33
C GLY A 324 15.50 3.68 22.11
N ASP A 325 14.33 3.29 21.59
CA ASP A 325 14.01 1.93 21.12
C ASP A 325 14.78 1.61 19.82
N TYR A 326 14.77 0.34 19.39
CA TYR A 326 15.37 -0.06 18.11
C TYR A 326 14.33 -0.65 17.15
N ILE A 327 14.51 -0.36 15.87
CA ILE A 327 13.83 -0.98 14.74
C ILE A 327 14.86 -1.79 13.96
N LEU A 328 14.56 -3.06 13.74
CA LEU A 328 15.45 -4.02 13.08
C LEU A 328 14.79 -4.53 11.79
N GLY A 329 15.53 -4.52 10.69
CA GLY A 329 15.08 -4.96 9.37
C GLY A 329 15.95 -6.08 8.82
N GLY A 330 15.32 -7.10 8.24
CA GLY A 330 16.03 -8.21 7.62
C GLY A 330 15.08 -9.25 7.08
N TYR A 331 15.38 -10.53 7.29
CA TYR A 331 14.54 -11.63 6.83
C TYR A 331 14.40 -12.79 7.82
N THR A 332 13.36 -13.58 7.59
CA THR A 332 13.12 -14.88 8.22
C THR A 332 12.55 -15.84 7.17
N GLY A 333 13.04 -17.07 7.09
CA GLY A 333 12.51 -18.03 6.11
C GLY A 333 13.04 -19.44 6.23
N THR A 334 12.86 -20.20 5.16
CA THR A 334 13.46 -21.53 5.01
C THR A 334 14.89 -21.42 4.51
N GLN A 335 15.67 -22.46 4.78
CA GLN A 335 16.97 -22.64 4.16
C GLN A 335 16.76 -22.79 2.63
N HIS A 336 17.49 -22.01 1.83
CA HIS A 336 17.46 -22.00 0.35
C HIS A 336 16.32 -21.24 -0.35
N GLY A 337 15.84 -20.11 0.20
CA GLY A 337 15.20 -19.07 -0.62
C GLY A 337 13.66 -19.02 -0.64
N ASP A 338 13.01 -19.30 0.49
CA ASP A 338 11.66 -18.78 0.79
C ASP A 338 11.73 -17.83 1.99
N TYR A 339 12.37 -16.69 1.77
CA TYR A 339 12.56 -15.62 2.75
C TYR A 339 11.33 -14.72 2.82
N LYS A 340 11.03 -14.23 4.02
CA LYS A 340 10.01 -13.22 4.29
C LYS A 340 10.68 -12.07 5.00
N ALA A 341 10.35 -10.85 4.58
CA ALA A 341 10.85 -9.66 5.23
C ALA A 341 10.42 -9.67 6.70
N LEU A 342 11.39 -9.35 7.55
CA LEU A 342 11.28 -9.34 8.99
C LEU A 342 11.47 -7.91 9.48
N LEU A 343 10.50 -7.39 10.22
CA LEU A 343 10.62 -6.12 10.92
C LEU A 343 10.34 -6.33 12.41
N ILE A 344 11.22 -5.84 13.26
CA ILE A 344 11.13 -5.99 14.71
C ILE A 344 11.28 -4.63 15.36
N LYS A 345 10.46 -4.35 16.38
CA LYS A 345 10.72 -3.28 17.34
C LYS A 345 11.11 -3.88 18.67
N THR A 346 12.15 -3.33 19.28
CA THR A 346 12.59 -3.67 20.63
C THR A 346 12.56 -2.44 21.52
N ASP A 347 12.62 -2.64 22.83
CA ASP A 347 13.01 -1.55 23.74
C ASP A 347 14.53 -1.29 23.67
N SER A 348 15.00 -0.32 24.46
CA SER A 348 16.42 0.06 24.55
C SER A 348 17.34 -1.05 25.12
N ASP A 349 16.76 -2.05 25.80
CA ASP A 349 17.45 -3.22 26.33
C ASP A 349 17.39 -4.43 25.36
N GLY A 350 16.89 -4.20 24.14
CA GLY A 350 16.75 -5.23 23.10
C GLY A 350 15.55 -6.16 23.30
N GLN A 351 14.70 -5.97 24.31
CA GLN A 351 13.54 -6.85 24.48
C GLN A 351 12.51 -6.58 23.39
N GLN A 352 12.04 -7.64 22.74
CA GLN A 352 11.07 -7.52 21.65
C GLN A 352 9.74 -6.93 22.13
N ILE A 353 9.35 -5.79 21.58
CA ILE A 353 8.03 -5.17 21.77
C ILE A 353 7.04 -5.77 20.77
N TRP A 354 7.41 -5.77 19.49
CA TRP A 354 6.61 -6.39 18.44
C TRP A 354 7.49 -6.92 17.30
N LYS A 355 6.92 -7.85 16.54
CA LYS A 355 7.51 -8.41 15.33
C LYS A 355 6.45 -8.56 14.24
N LYS A 356 6.82 -8.27 13.00
CA LYS A 356 5.97 -8.41 11.82
C LYS A 356 6.72 -9.16 10.73
N ASN A 357 6.05 -10.16 10.17
CA ASN A 357 6.49 -10.83 8.95
C ASN A 357 5.63 -10.27 7.82
N ILE A 358 6.27 -9.92 6.71
CA ILE A 358 5.56 -9.37 5.56
C ILE A 358 5.23 -10.51 4.59
N GLN A 359 3.96 -10.60 4.21
CA GLN A 359 3.49 -11.58 3.23
C GLN A 359 3.78 -11.07 1.82
N SER A 360 4.40 -11.92 1.01
CA SER A 360 4.76 -11.60 -0.37
C SER A 360 4.69 -12.85 -1.24
N VAL A 361 4.55 -12.62 -2.56
CA VAL A 361 4.79 -13.65 -3.56
C VAL A 361 6.31 -13.86 -3.63
N GLY A 362 6.79 -15.09 -3.46
CA GLY A 362 8.22 -15.42 -3.51
C GLY A 362 9.01 -14.97 -2.28
N SER A 363 10.33 -14.88 -2.43
CA SER A 363 11.24 -14.38 -1.38
C SER A 363 11.20 -12.87 -1.26
N THR A 364 11.33 -12.36 -0.03
CA THR A 364 11.38 -10.92 0.29
C THR A 364 12.28 -10.66 1.48
N GLU A 365 12.97 -9.54 1.44
CA GLU A 365 13.97 -9.12 2.41
C GLU A 365 13.99 -7.59 2.52
N ILE A 366 14.37 -7.09 3.69
CA ILE A 366 14.64 -5.67 3.94
C ILE A 366 16.14 -5.52 4.11
N TYR A 367 16.76 -4.66 3.31
CA TYR A 367 18.17 -4.31 3.42
C TYR A 367 18.40 -3.04 4.22
N ALA A 368 17.52 -2.04 4.07
CA ALA A 368 17.68 -0.75 4.71
C ALA A 368 16.36 -0.24 5.30
N ILE A 369 16.45 0.62 6.32
CA ILE A 369 15.31 1.25 6.99
C ILE A 369 15.62 2.72 7.23
N CYS A 370 14.64 3.60 7.00
CA CYS A 370 14.69 4.99 7.44
C CYS A 370 13.42 5.42 8.17
N LYS A 371 13.45 6.60 8.79
CA LYS A 371 12.25 7.23 9.38
C LYS A 371 11.33 7.75 8.26
N SER A 372 10.03 7.56 8.40
CA SER A 372 9.05 8.20 7.52
C SER A 372 8.83 9.65 7.95
N PRO A 373 8.82 10.64 7.03
CA PRO A 373 8.39 12.01 7.30
C PRO A 373 6.96 12.10 7.87
N ASN A 374 6.10 11.15 7.52
CA ASN A 374 4.71 11.04 7.99
C ASN A 374 4.58 10.30 9.34
N GLY A 375 5.70 9.93 9.95
CA GLY A 375 5.78 9.19 11.21
C GLY A 375 5.79 7.68 11.03
N GLY A 376 6.69 7.00 11.74
CA GLY A 376 6.94 5.56 11.55
C GLY A 376 8.23 5.29 10.80
N TYR A 377 8.28 4.17 10.08
CA TYR A 377 9.49 3.66 9.44
C TYR A 377 9.20 3.10 8.05
N VAL A 378 10.14 3.29 7.12
CA VAL A 378 10.11 2.71 5.78
C VAL A 378 11.26 1.74 5.63
N GLY A 379 10.95 0.50 5.24
CA GLY A 379 11.95 -0.50 4.85
C GLY A 379 12.08 -0.60 3.33
N ALA A 380 13.30 -0.78 2.84
CA ALA A 380 13.63 -0.97 1.44
C ALA A 380 14.36 -2.30 1.23
N GLY A 381 14.10 -2.98 0.11
CA GLY A 381 14.74 -4.26 -0.22
C GLY A 381 14.24 -4.87 -1.53
N TYR A 382 14.07 -6.20 -1.56
CA TYR A 382 13.52 -6.91 -2.72
C TYR A 382 12.31 -7.77 -2.37
N CYS A 383 11.50 -8.09 -3.39
CA CYS A 383 10.38 -9.02 -3.35
C CYS A 383 10.35 -9.93 -4.60
N ASN A 384 9.45 -10.92 -4.60
CA ASN A 384 9.24 -11.83 -5.75
C ASN A 384 10.49 -12.61 -6.18
N SER A 385 11.31 -13.03 -5.20
CA SER A 385 12.54 -13.79 -5.44
C SER A 385 13.51 -13.06 -6.36
N TRP A 386 13.95 -11.86 -5.93
CA TRP A 386 14.93 -11.02 -6.62
C TRP A 386 14.44 -10.44 -7.95
N ARG A 387 13.12 -10.29 -8.14
CA ARG A 387 12.57 -9.83 -9.41
C ARG A 387 12.03 -8.42 -9.37
N SER A 388 11.96 -7.84 -8.17
CA SER A 388 11.22 -6.61 -7.95
C SER A 388 11.76 -5.91 -6.71
N ASN A 389 11.81 -4.59 -6.78
CA ASN A 389 12.20 -3.77 -5.63
C ASN A 389 10.99 -3.60 -4.70
N TYR A 390 11.26 -3.39 -3.41
CA TYR A 390 10.25 -3.46 -2.36
C TYR A 390 10.35 -2.26 -1.41
N LEU A 391 9.22 -1.61 -1.12
CA LEU A 391 9.08 -0.57 -0.10
C LEU A 391 7.94 -0.89 0.86
N VAL A 392 8.16 -0.65 2.15
CA VAL A 392 7.15 -0.90 3.18
C VAL A 392 7.13 0.20 4.24
N GLU A 393 5.99 0.87 4.40
CA GLU A 393 5.78 1.81 5.50
C GLU A 393 5.02 1.17 6.66
N ARG A 394 5.44 1.50 7.89
CA ARG A 394 4.83 1.02 9.14
C ARG A 394 4.66 2.13 10.16
N ASN A 395 3.49 2.18 10.79
CA ASN A 395 3.21 3.09 11.89
C ASN A 395 4.04 2.73 13.15
N ALA A 396 4.59 3.77 13.79
CA ALA A 396 5.46 3.63 14.97
C ALA A 396 4.81 2.92 16.18
N SER A 397 3.50 3.06 16.36
CA SER A 397 2.81 2.67 17.61
C SER A 397 2.52 1.17 17.75
N ASN A 398 2.31 0.47 16.64
CA ASN A 398 1.83 -0.93 16.65
C ASN A 398 2.39 -1.79 15.49
N GLY A 399 3.24 -1.21 14.63
CA GLY A 399 3.77 -1.87 13.44
C GLY A 399 2.68 -2.29 12.43
N THR A 400 1.53 -1.62 12.40
CA THR A 400 0.54 -1.83 11.32
C THR A 400 0.95 -1.05 10.08
N GLY A 401 0.67 -1.61 8.90
CA GLY A 401 1.13 -1.07 7.62
C GLY A 401 0.11 -0.20 6.91
N THR A 402 0.60 0.88 6.30
CA THR A 402 -0.05 1.68 5.26
C THR A 402 0.39 1.22 3.87
N TRP A 403 1.65 0.77 3.72
CA TRP A 403 2.20 0.32 2.44
C TRP A 403 2.85 -1.08 2.54
N ASN A 404 2.50 -1.96 1.60
CA ASN A 404 3.02 -3.32 1.42
C ASN A 404 3.15 -3.62 -0.09
N ASP A 405 3.69 -2.69 -0.86
CA ASP A 405 3.70 -2.85 -2.31
C ASP A 405 5.04 -3.36 -2.83
N CYS A 406 4.94 -4.33 -3.73
CA CYS A 406 6.07 -4.84 -4.48
C CYS A 406 6.07 -4.08 -5.78
N HIS A 407 6.86 -3.01 -5.86
CA HIS A 407 6.90 -2.15 -7.04
C HIS A 407 7.64 -2.88 -8.18
N ILE A 408 6.86 -3.51 -9.06
CA ILE A 408 7.34 -4.16 -10.28
C ILE A 408 7.30 -3.15 -11.43
N VAL A 409 8.06 -2.07 -11.33
CA VAL A 409 8.07 -1.04 -12.40
C VAL A 409 9.04 -1.44 -13.52
N GLU A 410 10.15 -2.09 -13.18
CA GLU A 410 11.14 -2.58 -14.14
C GLU A 410 11.69 -3.96 -13.74
N PRO A 411 12.15 -4.80 -14.68
CA PRO A 411 12.71 -6.13 -14.39
C PRO A 411 14.10 -6.07 -13.71
N THR A 412 14.46 -4.98 -13.05
CA THR A 412 15.76 -4.86 -12.35
C THR A 412 15.76 -5.82 -11.17
N VAL A 413 16.68 -6.79 -11.22
CA VAL A 413 16.72 -7.97 -10.33
C VAL A 413 17.54 -7.78 -9.05
N SER A 414 17.82 -6.55 -8.63
CA SER A 414 18.86 -6.29 -7.62
C SER A 414 18.35 -5.94 -6.23
N GLY A 415 17.12 -5.42 -6.07
CA GLY A 415 16.63 -4.92 -4.78
C GLY A 415 17.20 -3.55 -4.41
N TYR A 416 16.45 -2.78 -3.61
CA TYR A 416 16.96 -1.52 -3.04
C TYR A 416 17.93 -1.83 -1.90
N TYR A 417 19.17 -1.39 -2.02
CA TYR A 417 20.22 -1.62 -1.01
C TYR A 417 20.21 -0.56 0.08
N ASP A 418 19.89 0.69 -0.25
CA ASP A 418 19.80 1.75 0.74
C ASP A 418 18.68 2.75 0.41
N ILE A 419 18.17 3.41 1.45
CA ILE A 419 17.08 4.38 1.42
C ILE A 419 17.36 5.53 2.39
N THR A 420 17.09 6.75 1.94
CA THR A 420 17.16 7.93 2.81
C THR A 420 15.93 8.83 2.58
N PRO A 421 15.40 9.50 3.62
CA PRO A 421 14.37 10.52 3.43
C PRO A 421 14.90 11.66 2.56
N ALA A 422 14.05 12.18 1.68
CA ALA A 422 14.39 13.32 0.83
C ALA A 422 13.79 14.61 1.38
N SER A 423 14.60 15.67 1.42
CA SER A 423 14.21 17.01 1.90
C SER A 423 13.15 17.66 1.03
N ASN A 424 13.06 17.25 -0.24
CA ASN A 424 12.04 17.65 -1.20
C ASN A 424 10.78 16.78 -1.15
N GLY A 425 10.67 15.88 -0.17
CA GLY A 425 9.52 14.98 -0.03
C GLY A 425 9.82 13.56 -0.49
N GLY A 426 9.13 12.58 0.09
CA GLY A 426 9.37 11.16 -0.18
C GLY A 426 10.77 10.67 0.22
N TYR A 427 11.38 9.85 -0.65
CA TYR A 427 12.63 9.13 -0.36
C TYR A 427 13.54 9.00 -1.58
N TYR A 428 14.85 9.04 -1.36
CA TYR A 428 15.82 8.59 -2.35
C TYR A 428 16.23 7.14 -2.06
N VAL A 429 16.29 6.34 -3.11
CA VAL A 429 16.68 4.92 -3.03
C VAL A 429 17.73 4.59 -4.10
N ILE A 430 18.59 3.64 -3.77
CA ILE A 430 19.58 3.08 -4.71
C ILE A 430 19.44 1.56 -4.74
N ASP A 431 19.41 0.97 -5.94
CA ASP A 431 19.41 -0.48 -6.11
C ASP A 431 20.79 -1.03 -6.49
N GLY A 432 20.96 -2.35 -6.31
CA GLY A 432 22.23 -3.01 -6.62
C GLY A 432 22.66 -2.97 -8.09
N SER A 433 21.80 -2.51 -9.00
CA SER A 433 22.14 -2.24 -10.40
C SER A 433 22.49 -0.77 -10.66
N SER A 434 22.76 0.01 -9.61
CA SER A 434 23.10 1.44 -9.68
C SER A 434 21.99 2.32 -10.27
N ASN A 435 20.72 1.95 -10.10
CA ASN A 435 19.61 2.85 -10.45
C ASN A 435 19.20 3.65 -9.23
N PHE A 436 19.54 4.93 -9.26
CA PHE A 436 19.02 5.92 -8.32
C PHE A 436 17.57 6.24 -8.67
N LYS A 437 16.72 6.28 -7.65
CA LYS A 437 15.33 6.69 -7.80
C LYS A 437 14.94 7.65 -6.70
N TRP A 438 14.10 8.61 -7.07
CA TRP A 438 13.33 9.40 -6.12
C TRP A 438 11.90 8.85 -6.15
N VAL A 439 11.42 8.43 -5.00
CA VAL A 439 10.05 7.97 -4.81
C VAL A 439 9.29 8.93 -3.92
N ASN A 440 8.00 9.13 -4.16
CA ASN A 440 7.17 9.97 -3.32
C ASN A 440 6.84 9.28 -1.98
N SER A 441 6.07 9.96 -1.12
CA SER A 441 5.71 9.40 0.19
C SER A 441 4.85 8.13 0.11
N GLN A 442 4.18 7.92 -1.03
CA GLN A 442 3.37 6.76 -1.38
C GLN A 442 4.18 5.61 -2.01
N GLY A 443 5.47 5.82 -2.31
CA GLY A 443 6.36 4.82 -2.92
C GLY A 443 6.35 4.81 -4.47
N GLU A 444 5.64 5.74 -5.10
CA GLU A 444 5.61 5.89 -6.55
C GLU A 444 6.91 6.53 -7.05
N ILE A 445 7.43 6.04 -8.17
CA ILE A 445 8.68 6.54 -8.75
C ILE A 445 8.42 7.89 -9.42
N ILE A 446 8.97 8.94 -8.83
CA ILE A 446 8.98 10.29 -9.39
C ILE A 446 10.10 10.44 -10.43
N PHE A 447 11.28 9.90 -10.12
CA PHE A 447 12.48 10.02 -10.95
C PHE A 447 13.29 8.73 -10.90
N SER A 448 13.94 8.39 -12.02
CA SER A 448 14.83 7.24 -12.12
C SER A 448 15.99 7.55 -13.06
N GLN A 449 17.22 7.30 -12.61
CA GLN A 449 18.41 7.44 -13.43
C GLN A 449 19.47 6.39 -13.03
N TYR A 450 20.07 5.79 -14.04
CA TYR A 450 21.26 4.96 -13.85
C TYR A 450 22.49 5.83 -13.54
N ILE A 451 23.17 5.54 -12.44
CA ILE A 451 24.35 6.27 -11.94
C ILE A 451 25.53 5.32 -11.71
N ASP A 452 26.40 5.20 -12.70
CA ASP A 452 27.48 4.21 -12.72
C ASP A 452 28.44 4.29 -11.51
N HIS A 453 29.05 3.15 -11.16
CA HIS A 453 30.06 2.97 -10.09
C HIS A 453 29.58 3.12 -8.63
N VAL A 454 28.30 3.33 -8.34
CA VAL A 454 27.82 3.45 -6.95
C VAL A 454 26.49 2.71 -6.75
N ASN A 455 26.36 1.94 -5.67
CA ASN A 455 25.12 1.18 -5.42
C ASN A 455 24.83 0.78 -3.96
N MET A 456 25.68 1.13 -2.98
CA MET A 456 25.58 0.53 -1.63
C MET A 456 25.00 1.45 -0.55
N SER A 457 25.30 2.74 -0.59
CA SER A 457 24.81 3.69 0.41
C SER A 457 24.31 4.96 -0.25
N ILE A 458 23.25 5.55 0.30
CA ILE A 458 22.68 6.82 -0.14
C ILE A 458 22.34 7.72 1.03
N MET A 459 22.69 8.99 0.92
CA MET A 459 22.34 9.99 1.91
C MET A 459 22.17 11.36 1.26
N GLU A 460 21.29 12.17 1.82
CA GLU A 460 21.17 13.58 1.50
C GLU A 460 21.89 14.39 2.57
N LEU A 461 22.72 15.33 2.14
CA LEU A 461 23.46 16.24 3.01
C LEU A 461 22.59 17.44 3.38
N ASP A 462 22.94 18.15 4.46
CA ASP A 462 22.22 19.34 4.94
C ASP A 462 22.04 20.47 3.89
N ASN A 463 22.92 20.50 2.88
CA ASN A 463 22.85 21.48 1.80
C ASN A 463 21.98 21.03 0.61
N GLY A 464 21.34 19.87 0.69
CA GLY A 464 20.51 19.26 -0.35
C GLY A 464 21.29 18.48 -1.42
N ASP A 465 22.63 18.41 -1.33
CA ASP A 465 23.40 17.52 -2.19
C ASP A 465 23.14 16.07 -1.78
N ILE A 466 23.09 15.17 -2.76
CA ILE A 466 22.93 13.73 -2.57
C ILE A 466 24.30 13.09 -2.77
N VAL A 467 24.68 12.22 -1.83
CA VAL A 467 25.87 11.38 -1.93
C VAL A 467 25.43 9.93 -2.04
N VAL A 468 25.96 9.26 -3.06
CA VAL A 468 25.82 7.81 -3.24
C VAL A 468 27.21 7.21 -3.21
N GLY A 469 27.38 6.11 -2.50
CA GLY A 469 28.70 5.55 -2.26
C GLY A 469 28.70 4.04 -2.16
N GLY A 470 29.92 3.51 -2.22
CA GLY A 470 30.20 2.08 -2.24
C GLY A 470 29.84 1.41 -3.56
N TYR A 471 30.49 0.30 -3.86
CA TYR A 471 30.27 -0.44 -5.09
C TYR A 471 30.46 -1.94 -4.85
N GLY A 472 29.35 -2.66 -4.77
CA GLY A 472 29.37 -4.03 -4.28
C GLY A 472 28.11 -4.82 -4.61
N PHE A 473 28.11 -6.06 -4.14
CA PHE A 473 26.94 -6.92 -4.11
C PHE A 473 26.74 -7.34 -2.66
N ILE A 474 25.55 -7.06 -2.10
CA ILE A 474 25.31 -7.25 -0.67
C ILE A 474 25.29 -8.75 -0.29
N ASP A 475 24.93 -9.63 -1.24
CA ASP A 475 24.76 -11.07 -1.02
C ASP A 475 25.87 -11.93 -1.65
N GLY A 476 27.03 -11.36 -1.95
CA GLY A 476 28.14 -12.14 -2.49
C GLY A 476 29.45 -11.39 -2.66
N ASN A 477 30.51 -12.14 -2.99
CA ASN A 477 31.88 -11.65 -3.06
C ASN A 477 32.23 -11.09 -4.46
N SER A 478 31.34 -10.28 -5.02
CA SER A 478 31.59 -9.63 -6.30
C SER A 478 31.23 -8.16 -6.17
N GLY A 479 32.20 -7.29 -6.38
CA GLY A 479 31.98 -5.85 -6.40
C GLY A 479 32.89 -5.18 -7.41
N GLY A 480 33.04 -3.88 -7.25
CA GLY A 480 34.13 -3.16 -7.87
C GLY A 480 34.68 -2.13 -6.91
N THR A 481 35.65 -1.38 -7.42
CA THR A 481 36.40 -0.44 -6.62
C THR A 481 35.52 0.46 -5.75
N PRO A 482 35.92 0.74 -4.49
CA PRO A 482 35.24 1.72 -3.68
C PRO A 482 35.07 3.04 -4.42
N ALA A 483 33.88 3.61 -4.26
CA ALA A 483 33.50 4.79 -5.01
C ALA A 483 32.60 5.72 -4.19
N LEU A 484 32.62 6.98 -4.58
CA LEU A 484 31.80 8.06 -4.04
C LEU A 484 31.32 8.92 -5.21
N MET A 485 30.04 9.24 -5.22
CA MET A 485 29.42 10.15 -6.16
C MET A 485 28.68 11.23 -5.39
N LYS A 486 28.89 12.48 -5.79
CA LYS A 486 28.12 13.61 -5.29
C LYS A 486 27.33 14.24 -6.42
N MET A 487 26.05 14.47 -6.19
CA MET A 487 25.09 14.95 -7.17
C MET A 487 24.04 15.84 -6.53
N ALA A 488 23.31 16.61 -7.32
CA ALA A 488 22.21 17.44 -6.86
C ALA A 488 21.20 17.65 -8.00
N PHE A 489 19.93 17.83 -7.65
CA PHE A 489 18.93 18.29 -8.61
C PHE A 489 19.14 19.79 -8.90
N SER A 490 19.11 20.14 -10.18
CA SER A 490 19.13 21.53 -10.62
C SER A 490 17.73 22.13 -10.57
N ASN A 491 17.66 23.39 -10.12
CA ASN A 491 16.44 24.22 -10.13
C ASN A 491 16.18 24.86 -11.50
#